data_AF-A0A4C1SHW5-F1
#
_entry.id   AF-A0A4C1SHW5-F1
#
_cell.length_a   1.000
_cell.length_b   1.000
_cell.length_c   1.000
_cell.angle_alpha   90.00
_cell.angle_beta   90.00
_cell.angle_gamma   90.00
#
_symmetry.space_group_name_H-M   'P 1'
#
loop_
_entity.id
_entity.type
_entity.pdbx_description
1 polymer ?
#
loop_
_entity_poly.entity_id
_entity_poly.type
_entity_poly.pdbx_seq_one_letter_code
_entity_poly.pdbx_strand_id
1 'polypeptide(L)'
;MLAAYRQIKWRWTGHMSRENIEKWSRLVTEWYPREGKRSRGRPNKRWEDDLRKIAGPVWSRLARDRDKWKSLDEALVDRQAVQ
;
A
#
# COMPACT_ATOMS: atom_id res chain seq x y z
N MET A 1 12.82 -5.40 13.23
CA MET A 1 13.15 -4.37 12.21
C MET A 1 12.19 -4.37 11.01
N LEU A 2 12.07 -5.45 10.22
CA LEU A 2 11.22 -5.46 9.02
C LEU A 2 9.70 -5.34 9.28
N ALA A 3 9.21 -5.89 10.40
CA ALA A 3 7.80 -5.78 10.79
C ALA A 3 7.38 -4.33 11.12
N ALA A 4 8.20 -3.61 11.92
CA ALA A 4 7.97 -2.21 12.25
C ALA A 4 7.97 -1.31 11.01
N TYR A 5 8.90 -1.54 10.09
CA TYR A 5 8.92 -0.84 8.80
C TYR A 5 7.62 -1.05 8.02
N ARG A 6 7.13 -2.29 7.93
CA ARG A 6 5.88 -2.61 7.22
C ARG A 6 4.64 -2.00 7.87
N GLN A 7 4.54 -1.99 9.20
CA GLN A 7 3.44 -1.30 9.90
C GLN A 7 3.46 0.20 9.65
N ILE A 8 4.64 0.84 9.66
CA ILE A 8 4.78 2.27 9.33
C ILE A 8 4.29 2.52 7.91
N LYS A 9 4.68 1.68 6.94
CA LYS A 9 4.17 1.77 5.56
C LYS A 9 2.65 1.65 5.48
N TRP A 10 2.10 0.69 6.21
CA TRP A 10 0.66 0.41 6.22
C TRP A 10 -0.12 1.61 6.76
N ARG A 11 0.29 2.12 7.92
CA ARG A 11 -0.31 3.30 8.56
C ARG A 11 -0.17 4.54 7.69
N TRP A 12 1.01 4.76 7.11
CA TRP A 12 1.26 5.89 6.20
C TRP A 12 0.34 5.86 4.98
N THR A 13 0.16 4.68 4.38
CA THR A 13 -0.73 4.49 3.22
C THR A 13 -2.17 4.84 3.59
N GLY A 14 -2.67 4.33 4.72
CA GLY A 14 -4.02 4.65 5.19
C GLY A 14 -4.21 6.13 5.49
N HIS A 15 -3.20 6.78 6.08
CA HIS A 15 -3.22 8.23 6.31
C HIS A 15 -3.33 9.01 4.99
N MET A 16 -2.42 8.74 4.05
CA MET A 16 -2.38 9.41 2.75
C MET A 16 -3.65 9.19 1.91
N SER A 17 -4.23 7.98 1.90
CA SER A 17 -5.46 7.71 1.14
C SER A 17 -6.69 8.46 1.67
N ARG A 18 -6.69 8.86 2.95
CA ARG A 18 -7.78 9.62 3.59
C ARG A 18 -7.62 11.12 3.47
N GLU A 19 -6.44 11.60 3.09
CA GLU A 19 -6.25 13.02 2.84
C GLU A 19 -7.07 13.47 1.62
N ASN A 20 -7.87 14.52 1.82
CA ASN A 20 -8.70 15.11 0.77
C ASN A 20 -7.91 16.02 -0.18
N ILE A 21 -6.69 16.42 0.20
CA ILE A 21 -5.80 17.20 -0.65
C ILE A 21 -5.06 16.24 -1.57
N GLU A 22 -5.14 16.50 -2.87
CA GLU A 22 -4.43 15.73 -3.88
C GLU A 22 -2.93 16.03 -3.82
N LYS A 23 -2.21 15.27 -3.00
CA LYS A 23 -0.75 15.40 -2.83
C LYS A 23 0.00 14.48 -3.81
N TRP A 24 1.20 14.91 -4.18
CA TRP A 24 2.15 14.12 -4.97
C TRP A 24 2.36 12.69 -4.43
N SER A 25 2.34 12.51 -3.11
CA SER A 25 2.46 11.20 -2.47
C SER A 25 1.35 10.24 -2.92
N ARG A 26 0.10 10.71 -2.97
CA ARG A 26 -1.05 9.92 -3.40
C ARG A 26 -0.99 9.62 -4.89
N LEU A 27 -0.69 10.64 -5.69
CA LEU A 27 -0.53 10.49 -7.14
C LEU A 27 0.53 9.44 -7.46
N VAL A 28 1.76 9.56 -6.92
CA VAL A 28 2.85 8.61 -7.18
C VAL A 28 2.52 7.19 -6.72
N THR A 29 1.74 7.03 -5.65
CA THR A 29 1.38 5.71 -5.11
C THR A 29 0.27 5.04 -5.91
N GLU A 30 -0.76 5.78 -6.29
CA GLU A 30 -1.89 5.30 -7.12
C GLU A 30 -1.54 5.31 -8.63
N TRP A 31 -0.40 5.88 -9.01
CA TRP A 31 -0.03 6.05 -10.42
C TRP A 31 0.18 4.71 -11.13
N TYR A 32 -0.74 4.44 -12.05
CA TYR A 32 -0.66 3.33 -12.97
C TYR A 32 -0.25 3.86 -14.36
N PRO A 33 0.99 3.60 -14.83
CA PRO A 33 1.37 3.96 -16.19
C PRO A 33 0.58 3.11 -17.17
N ARG A 34 -0.41 3.72 -17.82
CA ARG A 34 -1.23 3.10 -18.87
C ARG A 34 -0.51 2.99 -20.21
N GLU A 35 0.48 3.85 -20.43
CA GLU A 35 1.25 3.92 -21.68
C GLU A 35 2.76 3.77 -21.41
N GLY A 36 3.44 3.07 -22.31
CA GLY A 36 4.90 2.91 -22.30
C GLY A 36 5.43 1.63 -21.63
N LYS A 37 6.57 1.15 -22.15
CA LYS A 37 7.35 0.06 -21.53
C LYS A 37 8.37 0.71 -20.59
N ARG A 38 8.47 0.23 -19.35
CA ARG A 38 9.51 0.70 -18.42
C ARG A 38 10.90 0.28 -18.89
N SER A 39 11.91 1.10 -18.61
CA SER A 39 13.30 0.77 -18.89
C SER A 39 13.72 -0.51 -18.15
N ARG A 40 14.55 -1.33 -18.81
CA ARG A 40 15.10 -2.55 -18.21
C ARG A 40 16.06 -2.16 -17.09
N GLY A 41 15.93 -2.77 -15.91
CA GLY A 41 16.90 -2.65 -14.82
C GLY A 41 16.29 -2.53 -13.41
N ARG A 42 15.20 -1.78 -13.25
CA ARG A 42 14.54 -1.64 -11.92
C ARG A 42 13.55 -2.79 -11.69
N PRO A 43 13.48 -3.39 -10.49
CA PRO A 43 12.46 -4.37 -10.16
C PRO A 43 11.06 -3.82 -10.47
N ASN A 44 10.21 -4.63 -11.10
CA ASN A 44 8.83 -4.25 -11.43
C ASN A 44 7.94 -4.08 -10.18
N LYS A 45 8.48 -4.41 -8.99
CA LYS A 45 7.75 -4.36 -7.73
C LYS A 45 7.44 -2.90 -7.34
N ARG A 46 6.15 -2.57 -7.29
CA ARG A 46 5.61 -1.30 -6.84
C ARG A 46 5.31 -1.33 -5.33
N TRP A 47 5.20 -0.15 -4.74
CA TRP A 47 4.64 0.00 -3.38
C TRP A 47 3.25 -0.62 -3.28
N GLU A 48 2.42 -0.37 -4.30
CA GLU A 48 1.08 -0.94 -4.43
C GLU A 48 1.06 -2.48 -4.39
N ASP A 49 2.08 -3.15 -4.92
CA ASP A 49 2.10 -4.62 -4.97
C ASP A 49 2.10 -5.24 -3.57
N ASP A 50 2.74 -4.59 -2.60
CA ASP A 50 2.70 -5.03 -1.21
C ASP A 50 1.31 -4.81 -0.61
N LEU A 51 0.66 -3.68 -0.90
CA LEU A 51 -0.70 -3.38 -0.44
C LEU A 51 -1.73 -4.36 -1.02
N ARG A 52 -1.62 -4.65 -2.33
CA ARG A 52 -2.53 -5.53 -3.06
C ARG A 52 -2.46 -6.98 -2.59
N LYS A 53 -1.31 -7.44 -2.09
CA LYS A 53 -1.17 -8.78 -1.49
C LYS A 53 -2.03 -8.96 -0.23
N ILE A 54 -2.33 -7.87 0.48
CA ILE A 54 -3.01 -7.92 1.78
C ILE A 54 -4.46 -7.47 1.64
N ALA A 55 -4.68 -6.29 1.05
CA ALA A 55 -6.00 -5.67 0.90
C ALA A 55 -6.68 -5.97 -0.45
N GLY A 56 -6.01 -6.66 -1.37
CA GLY A 56 -6.56 -6.99 -2.68
C GLY A 56 -6.63 -5.80 -3.66
N PRO A 57 -7.28 -5.97 -4.82
CA PRO A 57 -7.29 -4.97 -5.90
C PRO A 57 -8.06 -3.68 -5.55
N VAL A 58 -8.92 -3.71 -4.53
CA VAL A 58 -9.70 -2.55 -4.06
C VAL A 58 -9.07 -1.87 -2.85
N TRP A 59 -7.76 -2.06 -2.62
CA TRP A 59 -7.04 -1.55 -1.46
C TRP A 59 -7.21 -0.05 -1.25
N SER A 60 -7.28 0.76 -2.31
CA SER A 60 -7.40 2.22 -2.20
C SER A 60 -8.72 2.66 -1.57
N ARG A 61 -9.80 1.93 -1.83
CA ARG A 61 -11.11 2.14 -1.19
C ARG A 61 -11.08 1.68 0.27
N LEU A 62 -10.45 0.54 0.53
CA LEU A 62 -10.30 0.01 1.89
C LEU A 62 -9.41 0.92 2.76
N ALA A 63 -8.37 1.53 2.20
CA ALA A 63 -7.48 2.44 2.91
C ALA A 63 -8.18 3.73 3.38
N ARG A 64 -9.23 4.16 2.66
CA ARG A 64 -10.07 5.29 3.06
C ARG A 64 -10.94 4.97 4.28
N ASP A 65 -11.36 3.73 4.42
CA ASP A 65 -12.10 3.24 5.59
C ASP A 65 -11.11 2.95 6.74
N ARG A 66 -11.17 3.77 7.80
CA ARG A 66 -10.19 3.70 8.88
C ARG A 66 -10.21 2.36 9.61
N ASP A 67 -11.39 1.83 9.86
CA ASP A 67 -11.58 0.64 10.68
C ASP A 67 -11.20 -0.61 9.88
N LYS A 68 -11.66 -0.70 8.61
CA LYS A 68 -11.25 -1.79 7.72
C LYS A 68 -9.75 -1.79 7.43
N TRP A 69 -9.13 -0.62 7.30
CA TRP A 69 -7.68 -0.55 7.08
C TRP A 69 -6.89 -0.99 8.31
N LYS A 70 -7.38 -0.68 9.51
CA LYS A 70 -6.74 -1.06 10.77
C LYS A 70 -6.86 -2.55 11.04
N SER A 71 -8.01 -3.18 10.76
CA SER A 71 -8.17 -4.63 10.94
C SER A 71 -7.24 -5.46 10.04
N LEU A 72 -6.85 -4.92 8.88
CA LEU A 72 -5.87 -5.55 8.01
C LEU A 72 -4.41 -5.38 8.47
N ASP A 73 -4.12 -4.41 9.35
CA ASP A 73 -2.80 -4.25 9.99
C ASP A 73 -2.56 -5.39 11.00
N GLU A 74 -3.59 -5.87 11.68
CA GLU A 74 -3.50 -7.02 12.58
C GLU A 74 -3.22 -8.31 11.79
N ALA A 75 -3.93 -8.52 10.67
CA ALA A 75 -3.67 -9.63 9.75
C ALA A 75 -2.28 -9.60 9.09
N LEU A 76 -1.69 -8.40 8.92
CA LEU A 76 -0.32 -8.21 8.43
C LEU A 76 0.71 -8.78 9.40
N VAL A 77 0.48 -8.61 10.71
CA VAL A 77 1.36 -9.09 11.79
C VAL A 77 1.28 -10.61 11.90
N ASP A 78 0.08 -11.18 11.83
CA ASP A 78 -0.14 -12.63 12.00
C ASP A 78 0.42 -13.48 10.85
N ARG A 79 0.25 -13.05 9.59
CA ARG A 79 0.80 -13.79 8.42
C ARG A 79 2.33 -13.84 8.40
N GLN A 80 3.00 -12.97 9.13
CA GLN A 80 4.45 -12.95 9.21
C GLN A 80 5.02 -13.87 10.28
N ALA A 81 4.22 -14.33 11.23
CA ALA A 81 4.63 -15.31 12.23
C ALA A 81 4.67 -16.75 11.67
N VAL A 82 4.14 -16.96 10.45
CA VAL A 82 3.97 -18.27 9.80
C VAL A 82 4.97 -18.51 8.65
N GLN A 83 5.84 -17.53 8.32
CA GLN A 83 6.89 -17.68 7.30
C GLN A 83 8.28 -17.85 7.91
#